data_AF-L8GF18-F1
#
_entry.id   AF-L8GF18-F1
#
_cell.length_a   1.000
_cell.length_b   1.000
_cell.length_c   1.000
_cell.angle_alpha   90.00
_cell.angle_beta   90.00
_cell.angle_gamma   90.00
#
_symmetry.space_group_name_H-M   'P 1'
#
loop_
_entity.id
_entity.type
_entity.pdbx_description
1 polymer ?
#
loop_
_entity_poly.entity_id
_entity_poly.type
_entity_poly.pdbx_seq_one_letter_code
_entity_poly.pdbx_strand_id
1 'polypeptide(L)'
;MLGLEPILAEYKASGEVDSYLVSAPGFGGSGFNSGNASLTLADWSERDRSADEIAQELNGKLRGQTDAQVNASVPGAFQRGGGNSNSVEMVVTGSEYEDIYRWLQPVLARAQENPGFSRPRLNYEPNSPRLL
;
A
#
# COMPACT_ATOMS: atom_id res chain seq x y z
N MET A 1 18.55 -2.95 4.95
CA MET A 1 17.76 -4.11 4.48
C MET A 1 16.60 -4.25 5.44
N LEU A 2 15.39 -3.89 5.02
CA LEU A 2 14.20 -3.98 5.87
C LEU A 2 14.03 -5.43 6.33
N GLY A 3 13.68 -5.67 7.60
CA GLY A 3 13.44 -7.00 8.19
C GLY A 3 12.30 -7.82 7.56
N LEU A 4 11.85 -7.44 6.37
CA LEU A 4 10.86 -8.10 5.53
C LEU A 4 11.46 -9.24 4.71
N GLU A 5 12.71 -9.12 4.25
CA GLU A 5 13.35 -10.12 3.38
C GLU A 5 13.42 -11.51 4.01
N PRO A 6 13.74 -11.68 5.31
CA PRO A 6 13.71 -13.00 5.95
C PRO A 6 12.30 -13.63 5.94
N ILE A 7 11.26 -12.83 6.17
CA ILE A 7 9.86 -13.29 6.17
C ILE A 7 9.48 -13.76 4.76
N LEU A 8 9.84 -13.00 3.73
CA LEU A 8 9.56 -13.37 2.33
C LEU A 8 10.36 -14.60 1.88
N ALA A 9 11.59 -14.75 2.37
CA ALA A 9 12.45 -15.89 2.05
C ALA A 9 11.90 -17.22 2.61
N GLU A 10 11.18 -17.21 3.74
CA GLU A 10 10.48 -18.41 4.25
C GLU A 10 9.45 -18.93 3.25
N TYR A 11 8.65 -18.04 2.65
CA TYR A 11 7.65 -18.44 1.65
C TYR A 11 8.31 -18.96 0.37
N LYS A 12 9.46 -18.41 -0.01
CA LYS A 12 10.25 -18.96 -1.13
C LYS A 12 10.80 -20.35 -0.80
N ALA A 13 11.31 -20.55 0.42
CA ALA A 13 11.83 -21.84 0.87
C ALA A 13 10.73 -22.91 0.99
N SER A 14 9.51 -22.51 1.31
CA SER A 14 8.34 -23.42 1.36
C SER A 14 7.84 -23.88 -0.02
N GLY A 15 8.28 -23.23 -1.11
CA GLY A 15 7.81 -23.49 -2.46
C GLY A 15 6.49 -22.79 -2.82
N GLU A 16 5.84 -22.09 -1.87
CA GLU A 16 4.60 -21.35 -2.13
C GLU A 16 4.82 -20.08 -2.98
N VAL A 17 6.03 -19.52 -2.94
CA VAL A 17 6.46 -18.34 -3.70
C VAL A 17 7.61 -18.73 -4.62
N ASP A 18 7.42 -18.50 -5.93
CA ASP A 18 8.47 -18.70 -6.93
C ASP A 18 9.54 -17.59 -6.85
N SER A 19 9.09 -16.34 -6.83
CA SER A 19 9.96 -15.18 -6.83
C SER A 19 9.35 -14.01 -6.04
N TYR A 20 10.21 -13.21 -5.43
CA TYR A 20 9.82 -11.97 -4.77
C TYR A 20 10.74 -10.83 -5.22
N LEU A 21 10.16 -9.65 -5.38
CA LEU A 21 10.87 -8.41 -5.69
C LEU A 21 10.47 -7.37 -4.66
N VAL A 22 11.45 -6.78 -3.99
CA VAL A 22 11.25 -5.63 -3.09
C VAL A 22 11.95 -4.43 -3.70
N SER A 23 11.24 -3.32 -3.80
CA SER A 23 11.75 -2.06 -4.35
C SER A 23 11.44 -0.92 -3.38
N ALA A 24 12.47 -0.16 -3.02
CA ALA A 24 12.36 1.06 -2.21
C ALA A 24 13.34 2.11 -2.78
N PRO A 25 12.90 3.35 -3.06
CA PRO A 25 11.54 3.88 -2.91
C PRO A 25 10.54 3.25 -3.90
N GLY A 26 9.24 3.30 -3.59
CA GLY A 26 8.19 2.73 -4.44
C GLY A 26 8.12 3.36 -5.84
N PHE A 27 7.62 2.59 -6.82
CA PHE A 27 7.39 3.06 -8.19
C PHE A 27 6.36 4.21 -8.20
N GLY A 28 6.68 5.35 -8.84
CA GLY A 28 5.76 6.50 -9.00
C GLY A 28 6.07 7.76 -8.17
N GLY A 29 7.25 7.87 -7.56
CA GLY A 29 7.72 9.14 -6.97
C GLY A 29 7.09 9.52 -5.62
N SER A 30 6.41 8.57 -4.97
CA SER A 30 5.78 8.75 -3.64
C SER A 30 6.80 8.66 -2.51
N GLY A 31 7.78 9.57 -2.44
CA GLY A 31 8.66 9.76 -1.27
C GLY A 31 9.69 8.66 -0.99
N PHE A 32 10.70 9.00 -0.18
CA PHE A 32 11.79 8.10 0.24
C PHE A 32 11.39 7.10 1.34
N ASN A 33 10.20 7.27 1.91
CA ASN A 33 9.62 6.48 3.01
C ASN A 33 8.60 5.43 2.53
N SER A 34 8.53 5.17 1.23
CA SER A 34 7.64 4.15 0.65
C SER A 34 8.44 3.03 -0.01
N GLY A 35 7.82 1.86 -0.13
CA GLY A 35 8.38 0.73 -0.86
C GLY A 35 7.26 -0.17 -1.36
N ASN A 36 7.51 -0.89 -2.44
CA ASN A 36 6.59 -1.86 -2.99
C ASN A 36 7.26 -3.23 -3.02
N ALA A 37 6.51 -4.27 -2.69
CA ALA A 37 6.94 -5.65 -2.85
C ALA A 37 5.95 -6.39 -3.75
N SER A 38 6.47 -7.16 -4.69
CA SER A 38 5.69 -8.07 -5.53
C SER A 38 6.12 -9.49 -5.24
N LEU A 39 5.17 -10.35 -4.91
CA LEU A 39 5.39 -11.79 -4.73
C LEU A 39 4.70 -12.52 -5.87
N THR A 40 5.46 -13.33 -6.60
CA THR A 40 4.95 -14.28 -7.59
C THR A 40 4.77 -15.62 -6.90
N LEU A 41 3.52 -16.05 -6.75
CA LEU A 41 3.22 -17.37 -6.17
C LEU A 41 3.55 -18.48 -7.17
N ALA A 42 3.83 -19.68 -6.65
CA ALA A 42 3.87 -20.88 -7.46
C ALA A 42 2.50 -21.15 -8.14
N ASP A 43 2.52 -21.98 -9.19
CA ASP A 43 1.30 -22.33 -9.91
C ASP A 43 0.26 -22.90 -8.94
N TRP A 44 -1.02 -22.60 -9.17
CA TRP A 44 -2.11 -23.07 -8.33
C TRP A 44 -2.16 -24.60 -8.19
N SER A 45 -1.61 -25.34 -9.15
CA SER A 45 -1.53 -26.81 -9.10
C SER A 45 -0.38 -27.33 -8.23
N GLU A 46 0.57 -26.49 -7.87
CA GLU A 46 1.77 -26.84 -7.10
C GLU A 46 1.69 -26.37 -5.64
N ARG A 47 0.56 -25.78 -5.23
CA ARG A 47 0.34 -25.27 -3.86
C ARG A 47 -0.99 -25.71 -3.30
N ASP A 48 -0.99 -26.09 -2.02
CA ASP A 48 -2.19 -26.49 -1.29
C ASP A 48 -3.04 -25.30 -0.82
N ARG A 49 -2.42 -24.11 -0.73
CA ARG A 49 -3.02 -22.89 -0.17
C ARG A 49 -3.36 -21.88 -1.25
N SER A 50 -4.48 -21.20 -1.05
CA SER A 50 -4.92 -20.09 -1.89
C SER A 50 -4.05 -18.84 -1.68
N ALA A 51 -4.09 -17.92 -2.65
CA ALA A 51 -3.34 -16.67 -2.56
C ALA A 51 -3.83 -15.82 -1.38
N ASP A 52 -5.14 -15.85 -1.09
CA ASP A 52 -5.76 -15.11 0.00
C ASP A 52 -5.32 -15.64 1.37
N GLU A 53 -5.20 -16.96 1.53
CA GLU A 53 -4.71 -17.56 2.78
C GLU A 53 -3.24 -17.22 3.04
N ILE A 54 -2.41 -17.25 2.01
CA ILE A 54 -1.00 -16.84 2.10
C ILE A 54 -0.92 -15.35 2.46
N ALA A 55 -1.69 -14.49 1.79
CA ALA A 55 -1.71 -13.06 2.07
C ALA A 55 -2.22 -12.74 3.48
N GLN A 56 -3.22 -13.46 3.98
CA GLN A 56 -3.77 -13.27 5.33
C GLN A 56 -2.75 -13.65 6.41
N GLU A 57 -2.05 -14.78 6.25
CA GLU A 57 -0.98 -15.17 7.17
C GLU A 57 0.19 -14.18 7.12
N LEU A 58 0.62 -13.81 5.91
CA LEU A 58 1.69 -12.84 5.71
C LEU A 58 1.35 -11.51 6.39
N ASN A 59 0.12 -11.01 6.24
CA ASN A 59 -0.35 -9.83 6.97
C ASN A 59 -0.30 -10.01 8.50
N GLY A 60 -0.54 -11.21 9.01
CA GLY A 60 -0.36 -11.54 10.42
C GLY A 60 1.08 -11.37 10.89
N LYS A 61 2.05 -11.89 10.11
CA LYS A 61 3.49 -11.73 10.39
C LYS A 61 3.96 -10.27 10.24
N LEU A 62 3.47 -9.56 9.22
CA LEU A 62 3.84 -8.18 8.92
C LEU A 62 3.36 -7.17 9.97
N ARG A 63 2.26 -7.46 10.69
CA ARG A 63 1.79 -6.63 11.81
C ARG A 63 2.80 -6.50 12.95
N GLY A 64 3.75 -7.42 13.05
CA GLY A 64 4.83 -7.36 14.04
C GLY A 64 5.95 -6.37 13.69
N GLN A 65 5.95 -5.77 12.49
CA GLN A 65 6.96 -4.79 12.09
C GLN A 65 6.69 -3.43 12.72
N THR A 66 7.64 -2.93 13.50
CA THR A 66 7.54 -1.62 14.16
C THR A 66 7.98 -0.46 13.26
N ASP A 67 8.83 -0.75 12.28
CA ASP A 67 9.56 0.29 11.53
C ASP A 67 8.84 0.68 10.22
N ALA A 68 7.85 -0.09 9.80
CA ALA A 68 7.09 0.15 8.58
C ALA A 68 5.68 -0.45 8.67
N GLN A 69 4.70 0.27 8.12
CA GLN A 69 3.37 -0.28 7.88
C GLN A 69 3.35 -1.00 6.53
N VAL A 70 3.25 -2.33 6.55
CA VAL A 70 3.23 -3.16 5.33
C VAL A 70 1.94 -3.95 5.28
N ASN A 71 1.28 -3.94 4.12
CA ASN A 71 0.08 -4.73 3.87
C ASN A 71 0.24 -5.53 2.58
N ALA A 72 -0.04 -6.82 2.63
CA ALA A 72 -0.13 -7.69 1.47
C ALA A 72 -1.58 -7.73 0.95
N SER A 73 -1.77 -7.66 -0.36
CA SER A 73 -3.07 -7.78 -1.01
C SER A 73 -2.97 -8.61 -2.27
N VAL A 74 -3.96 -9.48 -2.51
CA VAL A 74 -4.05 -10.27 -3.73
C VAL A 74 -4.83 -9.47 -4.78
N PRO A 75 -4.30 -9.28 -6.00
CA PRO A 75 -5.05 -8.68 -7.09
C PRO A 75 -6.27 -9.54 -7.46
N GLY A 76 -7.41 -8.92 -7.75
CA GLY A 76 -8.62 -9.67 -8.13
C GLY A 76 -8.44 -10.40 -9.46
N ALA A 77 -8.99 -11.61 -9.59
CA ALA A 77 -8.89 -12.45 -10.78
C ALA A 77 -9.42 -11.79 -12.08
N PHE A 78 -10.28 -10.78 -11.96
CA PHE A 78 -10.86 -10.02 -13.07
C PHE A 78 -10.42 -8.55 -13.11
N GLN A 79 -9.27 -8.22 -12.52
CA GLN A 79 -8.78 -6.84 -12.46
C GLN A 79 -8.26 -6.38 -13.84
N ARG A 80 -9.18 -6.16 -14.78
CA ARG A 80 -8.96 -5.44 -16.03
C ARG A 80 -8.70 -3.98 -15.67
N GLY A 81 -7.45 -3.56 -15.79
CA GLY A 81 -7.01 -2.18 -15.98
C GLY A 81 -7.81 -1.09 -15.23
N GLY A 82 -7.24 -0.63 -14.11
CA GLY A 82 -7.57 0.68 -13.56
C GLY A 82 -8.80 0.73 -12.66
N GLY A 83 -8.55 1.13 -11.41
CA GLY A 83 -9.60 1.68 -10.55
C GLY A 83 -10.15 0.68 -9.55
N ASN A 84 -9.66 0.82 -8.32
CA ASN A 84 -10.42 0.52 -7.11
C ASN A 84 -11.63 1.46 -7.11
N SER A 85 -12.67 1.12 -7.88
CA SER A 85 -13.72 2.01 -8.45
C SER A 85 -14.71 2.61 -7.44
N ASN A 86 -14.43 2.55 -6.15
CA ASN A 86 -15.24 3.19 -5.10
C ASN A 86 -14.49 4.32 -4.39
N SER A 87 -13.51 4.93 -5.05
CA SER A 87 -12.72 6.03 -4.48
C SER A 87 -13.16 7.35 -5.12
N VAL A 88 -13.58 8.31 -4.30
CA VAL A 88 -13.78 9.70 -4.74
C VAL A 88 -12.43 10.41 -4.65
N GLU A 89 -11.97 10.95 -5.76
CA GLU A 89 -10.76 11.78 -5.81
C GLU A 89 -11.14 13.22 -6.15
N MET A 90 -10.53 14.17 -5.45
CA MET A 90 -10.74 15.60 -5.63
C MET A 90 -9.39 16.28 -5.86
N VAL A 91 -9.30 17.03 -6.95
CA VAL A 91 -8.14 17.88 -7.23
C VAL A 91 -8.50 19.31 -6.87
N VAL A 92 -7.73 19.91 -5.96
CA VAL A 92 -7.91 21.31 -5.53
C VAL A 92 -6.73 22.12 -6.03
N THR A 93 -7.04 23.23 -6.69
CA THR A 93 -6.05 24.16 -7.25
C THR A 93 -6.01 25.46 -6.45
N GLY A 94 -4.85 26.09 -6.40
CA GLY A 94 -4.60 27.32 -5.67
C GLY A 94 -3.20 27.85 -5.96
N SER A 95 -2.90 29.05 -5.46
CA SER A 95 -1.61 29.71 -5.66
C SER A 95 -0.49 29.08 -4.82
N GLU A 96 -0.78 28.66 -3.60
CA GLU A 96 0.20 28.18 -2.62
C GLU A 96 -0.27 26.89 -1.94
N TYR A 97 0.63 25.92 -1.75
CA TYR A 97 0.32 24.63 -1.14
C TYR A 97 -0.16 24.76 0.31
N GLU A 98 0.43 25.68 1.08
CA GLU A 98 0.04 25.90 2.48
C GLU A 98 -1.41 26.39 2.60
N ASP A 99 -1.83 27.28 1.70
CA ASP A 99 -3.18 27.83 1.69
C ASP A 99 -4.21 26.75 1.32
N ILE A 100 -3.89 25.94 0.29
CA ILE A 100 -4.71 24.78 -0.10
C ILE A 100 -4.83 23.81 1.08
N TYR A 101 -3.71 23.50 1.77
CA TYR A 101 -3.69 22.60 2.91
C TYR A 101 -4.59 23.09 4.05
N ARG A 102 -4.48 24.38 4.43
CA ARG A 102 -5.30 25.00 5.47
C ARG A 102 -6.78 24.98 5.11
N TRP A 103 -7.12 25.24 3.84
CA TRP A 103 -8.48 25.20 3.34
C TRP A 103 -9.07 23.77 3.35
N LEU A 104 -8.25 22.76 3.07
CA LEU A 104 -8.66 21.34 3.07
C LEU A 104 -8.84 20.73 4.47
N GLN A 105 -8.21 21.29 5.52
CA GLN A 105 -8.34 20.77 6.89
C GLN A 105 -9.80 20.55 7.35
N PRO A 106 -10.71 21.54 7.27
CA PRO A 106 -12.11 21.34 7.67
C PRO A 106 -12.84 20.32 6.79
N VAL A 107 -12.48 20.21 5.50
CA VAL A 107 -13.07 19.23 4.58
C VAL A 107 -12.66 17.81 4.99
N LEU A 108 -11.38 17.60 5.26
CA LEU A 108 -10.85 16.32 5.74
C LEU A 108 -11.49 15.91 7.07
N ALA A 109 -11.60 16.84 8.03
CA ALA A 109 -12.22 16.58 9.32
C ALA A 109 -13.67 16.08 9.17
N ARG A 110 -14.47 16.76 8.33
CA ARG A 110 -15.86 16.34 8.05
C ARG A 110 -15.95 15.04 7.28
N ALA A 111 -14.99 14.77 6.39
CA ALA A 111 -14.93 13.49 5.69
C ALA A 111 -14.62 12.33 6.64
N GLN A 112 -13.77 12.55 7.65
CA GLN A 112 -13.45 11.54 8.67
C GLN A 112 -14.62 11.24 9.60
N GLU A 113 -15.49 12.22 9.87
CA GLU A 113 -16.70 12.05 10.69
C GLU A 113 -17.84 11.32 9.95
N ASN A 114 -17.80 11.25 8.62
CA ASN A 114 -18.87 10.68 7.82
C ASN A 114 -18.70 9.15 7.66
N PRO A 115 -19.66 8.33 8.15
CA PRO A 115 -19.57 6.87 8.05
C PRO A 115 -19.65 6.33 6.61
N GLY A 116 -20.07 7.16 5.65
CA GLY A 116 -20.09 6.81 4.23
C GLY A 116 -18.72 6.86 3.54
N PHE A 117 -17.70 7.44 4.16
CA PHE A 117 -16.34 7.48 3.61
C PHE A 117 -15.41 6.53 4.36
N SER A 118 -14.59 5.81 3.59
CA SER A 118 -13.54 4.95 4.13
C SER A 118 -12.18 5.59 3.90
N ARG A 119 -11.46 5.87 4.99
CA ARG A 119 -10.05 6.32 5.00
C ARG A 119 -9.76 7.55 4.12
N PRO A 120 -10.46 8.69 4.33
CA PRO A 120 -10.14 9.95 3.66
C PRO A 120 -8.72 10.42 4.02
N ARG A 121 -7.97 10.90 3.04
CA ARG A 121 -6.55 11.31 3.17
C ARG A 121 -6.20 12.43 2.19
N LEU A 122 -5.13 13.16 2.50
CA LEU A 122 -4.54 14.17 1.62
C LEU A 122 -3.23 13.64 1.04
N ASN A 123 -2.93 13.97 -0.21
CA ASN A 123 -1.66 13.60 -0.86
C ASN A 123 -0.49 14.48 -0.40
N TYR A 124 -0.79 15.69 0.08
CA TYR A 124 0.18 16.65 0.59
C TYR A 124 0.31 16.54 2.11
N GLU A 125 1.54 16.29 2.56
CA GLU A 125 1.92 16.16 3.97
C GLU A 125 3.05 17.17 4.27
N PRO A 126 2.79 18.25 5.04
CA PRO A 126 3.76 19.32 5.28
C PRO A 126 5.05 18.87 6.00
N ASN A 127 4.98 17.76 6.73
CA ASN A 127 6.09 17.19 7.49
C ASN A 127 7.01 16.27 6.66
N SER A 128 6.69 16.02 5.39
CA SER A 128 7.51 15.24 4.49
C SER A 128 8.42 16.16 3.67
N PRO A 129 9.75 16.18 3.89
CA PRO A 129 10.65 16.97 3.06
C PRO A 129 10.59 16.47 1.61
N ARG A 130 10.19 17.36 0.70
CA ARG A 130 10.22 17.13 -0.75
C ARG A 130 11.06 18.23 -1.38
N LEU A 131 11.99 17.85 -2.25
CA LEU A 131 12.62 18.81 -3.15
C LEU A 131 11.55 19.19 -4.18
N LEU A 132 11.17 20.47 -4.20
CA LEU A 132 10.36 21.08 -5.25
C LEU A 132 11.18 21.25 -6.53
#